data_AF-A0A510G8S5-F1
#
_entry.id   AF-A0A510G8S5-F1
#
_cell.length_a   1.000
_cell.length_b   1.000
_cell.length_c   1.000
_cell.angle_alpha   90.00
_cell.angle_beta   90.00
_cell.angle_gamma   90.00
#
_symmetry.space_group_name_H-M   'P 1'
#
loop_
_entity.id
_entity.type
_entity.pdbx_description
1 polymer ?
#
loop_
_entity_poly.entity_id
_entity_poly.type
_entity_poly.pdbx_seq_one_letter_code
_entity_poly.pdbx_strand_id
1 'polypeptide(L)'
;MPFDLLYWNADSTNLPAKMYEEYLQNTYCNNLLKESNNLEVLGTKIDLGKVDCNSFFIAAKEDHIVPWHSIYDGVKLLNGHKIFVSRIQGM
;
A
#
# COMPACT_ATOMS: atom_id res chain seq x y z
N MET A 1 5.80 -21.72 23.38
CA MET A 1 6.01 -20.27 23.38
C MET A 1 4.76 -19.63 22.80
N PRO A 2 4.10 -18.67 23.46
CA PRO A 2 3.08 -17.89 22.77
C PRO A 2 3.75 -17.24 21.55
N PHE A 3 3.12 -17.35 20.38
CA PHE A 3 3.60 -16.79 19.13
C PHE A 3 3.64 -15.26 19.26
N ASP A 4 4.83 -14.67 19.20
CA ASP A 4 5.09 -13.23 19.37
C ASP A 4 4.24 -12.36 18.44
N LEU A 5 4.01 -12.83 17.21
CA LEU A 5 3.16 -12.15 16.25
C LEU A 5 1.71 -11.99 16.73
N LEU A 6 1.16 -12.97 17.47
CA LEU A 6 -0.21 -12.85 18.00
C LEU A 6 -0.31 -11.82 19.11
N TYR A 7 0.76 -11.64 19.89
CA TYR A 7 0.79 -10.60 20.92
C TYR A 7 0.76 -9.21 20.27
N TRP A 8 1.60 -8.99 19.25
CA TRP A 8 1.57 -7.76 18.46
C TRP A 8 0.21 -7.52 17.78
N ASN A 9 -0.37 -8.55 17.16
CA ASN A 9 -1.63 -8.41 16.44
C ASN A 9 -2.82 -8.07 17.36
N ALA A 10 -2.80 -8.55 18.60
CA ALA A 10 -3.85 -8.25 19.57
C ALA A 10 -3.75 -6.82 20.16
N ASP A 11 -2.58 -6.17 20.09
CA ASP A 11 -2.36 -4.82 20.60
C ASP A 11 -2.82 -3.76 19.58
N SER A 12 -4.14 -3.56 19.54
CA SER A 12 -4.81 -2.73 18.54
C SER A 12 -4.61 -1.22 18.78
N THR A 13 -4.68 -0.45 17.69
CA THR A 13 -4.70 1.03 17.72
C THR A 13 -6.03 1.57 17.23
N ASN A 14 -6.50 2.69 17.83
CA ASN A 14 -7.66 3.41 17.31
C ASN A 14 -7.28 4.34 16.15
N LEU A 15 -8.21 4.48 15.19
CA LEU A 15 -8.08 5.41 14.06
C LEU A 15 -9.14 6.52 14.17
N PRO A 16 -8.79 7.80 13.92
CA PRO A 16 -9.78 8.87 13.83
C PRO A 16 -10.83 8.55 12.76
N ALA A 17 -12.12 8.70 13.11
CA ALA A 17 -13.23 8.25 12.28
C ALA A 17 -13.18 8.80 10.84
N LYS A 18 -12.87 10.09 10.68
CA LYS A 18 -12.80 10.73 9.37
C LYS A 18 -11.68 10.18 8.50
N MET A 19 -10.51 9.97 9.09
CA MET A 19 -9.36 9.40 8.38
C MET A 19 -9.65 7.96 7.93
N TYR A 20 -10.25 7.16 8.81
CA TYR A 20 -10.61 5.76 8.50
C TYR A 20 -11.64 5.67 7.36
N GLU A 21 -12.68 6.51 7.41
CA GLU A 21 -13.70 6.61 6.36
C GLU A 21 -13.08 6.98 5.01
N GLU A 22 -12.25 8.04 4.97
CA GLU A 22 -11.60 8.50 3.75
C GLU A 22 -10.63 7.46 3.18
N TYR A 23 -9.87 6.78 4.05
CA TYR A 23 -8.99 5.70 3.64
C TYR A 23 -9.75 4.58 2.94
N LEU A 24 -10.83 4.06 3.56
CA LEU A 24 -11.64 2.99 2.97
C LEU A 24 -12.31 3.42 1.66
N GLN A 25 -12.95 4.59 1.65
CA GLN A 25 -13.66 5.08 0.47
C GLN A 25 -12.71 5.32 -0.69
N ASN A 26 -11.59 6.00 -0.46
CA ASN A 26 -10.69 6.42 -1.54
C ASN A 26 -9.79 5.28 -2.04
N THR A 27 -9.56 4.23 -1.24
CA THR A 27 -8.71 3.10 -1.65
C THR A 27 -9.53 1.84 -1.93
N TYR A 28 -10.15 1.23 -0.93
CA TYR A 28 -10.83 -0.06 -1.06
C TYR A 28 -12.10 0.02 -1.92
N CYS A 29 -12.91 1.07 -1.75
CA CYS A 29 -14.19 1.18 -2.47
C CYS A 29 -14.02 1.75 -3.88
N ASN A 30 -13.35 2.91 -3.99
CA ASN A 30 -13.30 3.68 -5.24
C ASN A 30 -11.95 3.60 -5.95
N ASN A 31 -10.89 3.14 -5.27
CA ASN A 31 -9.54 2.99 -5.82
C ASN A 31 -9.04 4.26 -6.56
N LEU A 32 -9.27 5.44 -5.97
CA LEU A 32 -8.98 6.74 -6.58
C LEU A 32 -7.48 7.05 -6.58
N LEU A 33 -6.71 6.49 -5.65
CA LEU A 33 -5.28 6.77 -5.50
C LEU A 33 -4.46 6.39 -6.75
N LYS A 34 -4.88 5.35 -7.48
CA LYS A 34 -4.21 4.94 -8.73
C LYS A 34 -4.54 5.83 -9.92
N GLU A 35 -5.60 6.62 -9.83
CA GLU A 35 -6.07 7.48 -10.91
C GLU A 35 -5.49 8.89 -10.74
N SER A 36 -4.71 9.34 -11.73
CA SER A 36 -4.03 10.63 -11.67
C SER A 36 -5.01 11.79 -11.46
N ASN A 37 -4.73 12.62 -10.45
CA ASN A 37 -5.47 13.82 -10.06
C ASN A 37 -6.92 13.61 -9.56
N ASN A 38 -7.33 12.38 -9.25
CA ASN A 38 -8.68 12.07 -8.73
C ASN A 38 -8.78 12.01 -7.20
N LEU A 39 -7.65 12.12 -6.50
CA LEU A 39 -7.60 12.28 -5.05
C LEU A 39 -6.89 13.60 -4.73
N GLU A 40 -7.42 14.35 -3.76
CA GLU A 40 -6.80 15.58 -3.26
C GLU A 40 -6.46 15.42 -1.79
N VAL A 41 -5.23 15.73 -1.41
CA VAL A 41 -4.76 15.71 -0.03
C VAL A 41 -4.07 17.03 0.27
N LEU A 42 -4.50 17.73 1.32
CA LEU A 42 -3.94 19.03 1.73
C LEU A 42 -3.91 20.06 0.58
N GLY A 43 -4.98 20.14 -0.22
CA GLY A 43 -5.06 21.07 -1.35
C GLY A 43 -4.28 20.62 -2.60
N THR A 44 -3.67 19.43 -2.57
CA THR A 44 -2.80 18.93 -3.65
C THR A 44 -3.43 17.71 -4.31
N LYS A 45 -3.67 17.81 -5.62
CA LYS A 45 -4.11 16.67 -6.43
C LYS A 45 -2.97 15.66 -6.58
N ILE A 46 -3.27 14.41 -6.24
CA ILE A 46 -2.31 13.32 -6.19
C ILE A 46 -2.17 12.68 -7.57
N ASP A 47 -0.93 12.55 -8.02
CA ASP A 47 -0.55 11.83 -9.23
C ASP A 47 0.71 11.03 -8.94
N LEU A 48 0.57 9.71 -8.81
CA LEU A 48 1.68 8.81 -8.49
C LEU A 48 2.76 8.83 -9.59
N GLY A 49 2.41 9.19 -10.83
CA GLY A 49 3.36 9.37 -11.91
C GLY A 49 4.34 10.53 -11.68
N LYS A 50 4.03 11.47 -10.78
CA LYS A 50 4.96 12.55 -10.43
C LYS A 50 6.07 12.11 -9.48
N VAL A 51 6.00 10.89 -8.94
CA VAL A 51 7.07 10.32 -8.10
C VAL A 51 8.16 9.76 -9.02
N ASP A 52 9.30 10.45 -9.06
CA ASP A 52 10.45 10.15 -9.93
C ASP A 52 11.67 9.57 -9.19
N CYS A 53 11.58 9.43 -7.87
CA CYS A 53 12.66 8.88 -7.05
C CYS A 53 12.80 7.35 -7.18
N ASN A 54 13.99 6.85 -6.86
CA ASN A 54 14.26 5.41 -6.81
C ASN A 54 13.36 4.74 -5.76
N SER A 55 12.64 3.71 -6.19
CA SER A 55 11.65 3.00 -5.36
C SER A 55 11.93 1.50 -5.30
N PHE A 56 11.71 0.91 -4.13
CA PHE A 56 11.89 -0.52 -3.88
C PHE A 56 10.59 -1.13 -3.37
N PHE A 57 10.09 -2.15 -4.06
CA PHE A 57 8.84 -2.82 -3.77
C PHE A 57 9.10 -4.27 -3.39
N ILE A 58 8.60 -4.68 -2.23
CA ILE A 58 8.65 -6.06 -1.74
C ILE A 58 7.25 -6.63 -1.78
N ALA A 59 7.13 -7.85 -2.31
CA ALA A 59 5.90 -8.61 -2.24
C ALA A 59 6.17 -10.03 -1.74
N ALA A 60 5.44 -10.46 -0.71
CA ALA A 60 5.44 -11.85 -0.27
C ALA A 60 4.49 -12.66 -1.17
N LYS A 61 4.98 -13.80 -1.67
CA LYS A 61 4.25 -14.61 -2.66
C LYS A 61 2.97 -15.22 -2.10
N GLU A 62 2.98 -15.57 -0.80
CA GLU A 62 1.90 -16.24 -0.09
C GLU A 62 1.13 -15.28 0.84
N ASP A 63 1.23 -13.96 0.58
CA ASP A 63 0.45 -12.96 1.30
C ASP A 63 -1.01 -13.00 0.83
N HIS A 64 -1.90 -13.34 1.77
CA HIS A 64 -3.34 -13.37 1.56
C HIS A 64 -4.03 -12.06 1.98
N ILE A 65 -3.32 -11.13 2.63
CA ILE A 65 -3.82 -9.81 3.01
C ILE A 65 -3.63 -8.83 1.85
N VAL A 66 -2.42 -8.77 1.28
CA VAL A 66 -2.09 -7.92 0.12
C VAL A 66 -1.46 -8.76 -0.99
N PRO A 67 -2.25 -9.23 -1.97
CA PRO A 67 -1.76 -10.10 -3.03
C PRO A 67 -0.63 -9.47 -3.84
N TRP A 68 0.44 -10.22 -4.11
CA TRP A 68 1.64 -9.70 -4.78
C TRP A 68 1.37 -9.06 -6.15
N HIS A 69 0.38 -9.56 -6.90
CA HIS A 69 -0.01 -8.99 -8.18
C HIS A 69 -0.54 -7.55 -8.03
N SER A 70 -1.29 -7.28 -6.96
CA SER A 70 -1.81 -5.93 -6.68
C SER A 70 -0.68 -4.95 -6.36
N ILE A 71 0.34 -5.41 -5.62
CA ILE A 71 1.57 -4.64 -5.39
C ILE A 71 2.26 -4.36 -6.73
N TYR A 72 2.40 -5.38 -7.58
CA TYR A 72 3.03 -5.25 -8.89
C TYR A 72 2.27 -4.29 -9.83
N ASP A 73 0.95 -4.20 -9.73
CA ASP A 73 0.18 -3.18 -10.45
C ASP A 73 0.47 -1.77 -9.93
N GLY A 74 0.63 -1.60 -8.62
CA GLY A 74 1.05 -0.34 -8.00
C GLY A 74 2.45 0.11 -8.44
N VAL A 75 3.40 -0.81 -8.63
CA VAL A 75 4.76 -0.52 -9.15
C VAL A 75 4.68 0.27 -10.45
N LYS A 76 3.72 -0.07 -11.33
CA LYS A 76 3.59 0.54 -12.67
C LYS A 76 3.14 2.00 -12.62
N LEU A 77 2.61 2.46 -11.48
CA LEU A 77 2.06 3.82 -11.34
C LEU A 77 3.14 4.88 -11.09
N LEU A 78 4.33 4.49 -10.63
CA LEU A 78 5.44 5.43 -10.35
C LEU A 78 6.35 5.56 -11.57
N ASN A 79 6.90 6.75 -11.83
CA ASN A 79 7.77 6.99 -13.00
C ASN A 79 9.26 6.80 -12.72
N GLY A 80 9.70 6.88 -11.46
CA GLY A 80 11.11 6.68 -11.07
C GLY A 80 11.68 5.29 -11.39
N HIS A 81 12.98 5.09 -11.17
CA HIS A 81 13.57 3.75 -11.26
C HIS A 81 13.00 2.84 -10.17
N LYS A 82 12.60 1.62 -10.54
CA LYS A 82 11.87 0.71 -9.66
C LYS A 82 12.54 -0.64 -9.59
N ILE A 83 12.75 -1.12 -8.38
CA ILE A 83 13.16 -2.49 -8.10
C ILE A 83 11.96 -3.20 -7.49
N PHE A 84 11.58 -4.34 -8.07
CA PHE A 84 10.53 -5.19 -7.54
C PHE A 84 11.12 -6.54 -7.17
N VAL A 85 10.91 -6.96 -5.92
CA VAL A 85 11.36 -8.24 -5.39
C VAL A 85 10.14 -9.05 -4.95
N SER A 86 9.97 -10.23 -5.55
CA SER A 86 8.92 -11.20 -5.20
C SER A 86 9.52 -12.57 -4.91
N ARG A 87 9.81 -12.79 -3.62
CA ARG A 87 10.06 -14.06 -2.90
C ARG A 87 10.83 -13.76 -1.61
N ILE A 88 10.30 -14.20 -0.49
CA ILE A 88 11.10 -14.59 0.68
C ILE A 88 10.81 -16.08 0.85
N GLN A 89 11.66 -16.95 0.30
CA GLN A 89 11.56 -18.40 0.52
C GLN A 89 12.71 -18.81 1.43
N GLY A 90 12.36 -19.15 2.67
CA GLY A 90 13.19 -19.93 3.59
C GLY A 90 14.49 -19.28 4.05
N MET A 91 14.42 -18.53 5.15
CA MET A 91 15.13 -19.04 6.34
C MET A 91 14.23 -20.07 7.01
#